data_AF-A0A3N1P3G2-F1
#
_entry.id   AF-A0A3N1P3G2-F1
#
_cell.length_a   1.000
_cell.length_b   1.000
_cell.length_c   1.000
_cell.angle_alpha   90.00
_cell.angle_beta   90.00
_cell.angle_gamma   90.00
#
_symmetry.space_group_name_H-M   'P 1'
#
loop_
_entity.id
_entity.type
_entity.pdbx_description
1 polymer ?
#
loop_
_entity_poly.entity_id
_entity_poly.type
_entity_poly.pdbx_seq_one_letter_code
_entity_poly.pdbx_strand_id
1 'polypeptide(L)'
;MRFLLLVAAFVIAPCQGAVILLYHHVATDTPASTTTSPRDFLAHMQYLKDGGFQVVPMSDVVAEAKGEKTLADKSVAITFDDGYQDIADNAAPILAKFGYPYTVFINPDRTAYPDMMSQATLKGLKGATIGNHTAGHAHLTTLPLPLARQAILDGQLPGEPKWLAWPYGEYSPALEKIAADLGYVGFGQQSGPSGPYSSLTALPRFPAAGPYANLDTLKTKLLSLHMPLESSDTSMMVNDDKSPPLTLTLKGSDPMASRFACYFLGQRVKLSILGTTIKVPAIALPPGRSRLNCTAPSKTKEGRYYWWSQAWLSGRGLD
;
A
#
# COMPACT_ATOMS: atom_id res chain seq x y z
N MET A 1 -47.16 31.59 3.18
CA MET A 1 -45.77 31.45 2.68
C MET A 1 -44.97 30.70 3.73
N ARG A 2 -44.84 29.37 3.59
CA ARG A 2 -43.98 28.53 4.46
C ARG A 2 -42.79 28.11 3.62
N PHE A 3 -41.62 28.68 3.91
CA PHE A 3 -40.36 28.22 3.35
C PHE A 3 -40.00 26.89 4.02
N LEU A 4 -40.01 25.80 3.25
CA LEU A 4 -39.37 24.56 3.65
C LEU A 4 -37.86 24.73 3.41
N LEU A 5 -37.09 24.87 4.49
CA LEU A 5 -35.63 24.71 4.45
C LEU A 5 -35.32 23.23 4.21
N LEU A 6 -34.91 22.90 2.99
CA LEU A 6 -34.23 21.64 2.69
C LEU A 6 -32.84 21.71 3.29
N VAL A 7 -32.67 21.18 4.49
CA VAL A 7 -31.36 20.85 5.03
C VAL A 7 -30.90 19.59 4.31
N ALA A 8 -30.07 19.75 3.29
CA ALA A 8 -29.33 18.64 2.71
C ALA A 8 -28.35 18.13 3.77
N ALA A 9 -28.75 17.10 4.51
CA ALA A 9 -27.82 16.35 5.34
C ALA A 9 -26.85 15.64 4.38
N PHE A 10 -25.64 16.19 4.22
CA PHE A 10 -24.54 15.43 3.67
C PHE A 10 -24.26 14.29 4.64
N VAL A 11 -24.82 13.12 4.35
CA VAL A 11 -24.31 11.87 4.90
C VAL A 11 -22.92 11.75 4.30
N ILE A 12 -21.91 12.16 5.06
CA ILE A 12 -20.52 11.85 4.76
C ILE A 12 -20.46 10.33 4.82
N ALA A 13 -20.58 9.67 3.67
CA ALA A 13 -20.32 8.25 3.58
C ALA A 13 -18.91 8.05 4.14
N PRO A 14 -18.73 7.17 5.14
CA PRO A 14 -17.40 6.94 5.68
C PRO A 14 -16.54 6.46 4.52
N CYS A 15 -15.52 7.22 4.16
CA CYS A 15 -14.58 6.74 3.17
C CYS A 15 -13.87 5.51 3.77
N GLN A 16 -14.12 4.36 3.16
CA GLN A 16 -13.73 3.07 3.72
C GLN A 16 -12.27 2.73 3.38
N GLY A 17 -11.79 3.26 2.24
CA GLY A 17 -10.51 2.87 1.68
C GLY A 17 -10.54 1.46 1.10
N ALA A 18 -9.42 1.06 0.51
CA ALA A 18 -9.19 -0.30 0.04
C ALA A 18 -7.92 -0.90 0.62
N VAL A 19 -7.97 -2.20 0.88
CA VAL A 19 -6.76 -2.98 1.18
C VAL A 19 -6.07 -3.31 -0.14
N ILE A 20 -4.80 -2.92 -0.28
CA ILE A 20 -3.98 -3.33 -1.43
C ILE A 20 -3.07 -4.48 -0.99
N LEU A 21 -3.22 -5.65 -1.60
CA LEU A 21 -2.34 -6.79 -1.38
C LEU A 21 -1.14 -6.72 -2.32
N LEU A 22 0.05 -6.95 -1.76
CA LEU A 22 1.31 -7.01 -2.49
C LEU A 22 1.87 -8.44 -2.48
N TYR A 23 1.98 -9.02 -3.67
CA TYR A 23 2.65 -10.28 -3.97
C TYR A 23 3.90 -10.02 -4.83
N HIS A 24 4.80 -10.99 -4.93
CA HIS A 24 5.91 -10.94 -5.89
C HIS A 24 5.90 -12.26 -6.67
N HIS A 25 6.27 -13.36 -6.00
CA HIS A 25 6.15 -14.71 -6.56
C HIS A 25 4.90 -15.44 -6.09
N VAL A 26 4.32 -16.22 -6.99
CA VAL A 26 3.37 -17.31 -6.74
C VAL A 26 4.02 -18.62 -7.20
N ALA A 27 4.89 -19.19 -6.37
CA ALA A 27 5.75 -20.33 -6.71
C ALA A 27 6.08 -21.17 -5.46
N THR A 28 6.84 -22.26 -5.60
CA THR A 28 7.26 -23.12 -4.48
C THR A 28 8.77 -23.20 -4.27
N ASP A 29 9.54 -22.69 -5.21
CA ASP A 29 10.99 -22.89 -5.38
C ASP A 29 11.78 -21.57 -5.48
N THR A 30 11.16 -20.46 -5.08
CA THR A 30 11.79 -19.13 -5.02
C THR A 30 12.07 -18.69 -3.57
N PRO A 31 12.84 -17.61 -3.34
CA PRO A 31 13.19 -17.18 -1.99
C PRO A 31 11.96 -16.88 -1.12
N ALA A 32 11.82 -17.63 -0.02
CA ALA A 32 10.62 -17.61 0.83
C ALA A 32 10.19 -16.23 1.33
N SER A 33 11.09 -15.24 1.42
CA SER A 33 10.75 -13.87 1.85
C SER A 33 9.76 -13.15 0.93
N THR A 34 9.70 -13.51 -0.35
CA THR A 34 8.86 -12.87 -1.39
C THR A 34 7.92 -13.86 -2.08
N THR A 35 7.88 -15.11 -1.62
CA THR A 35 7.07 -16.18 -2.21
C THR A 35 5.75 -16.40 -1.48
N THR A 36 4.68 -16.61 -2.24
CA THR A 36 3.44 -17.25 -1.79
C THR A 36 3.26 -18.53 -2.58
N SER A 37 2.91 -19.66 -1.95
CA SER A 37 2.66 -20.87 -2.74
C SER A 37 1.38 -20.72 -3.58
N PRO A 38 1.25 -21.38 -4.75
CA PRO A 38 -0.01 -21.38 -5.51
C PRO A 38 -1.20 -21.86 -4.68
N ARG A 39 -0.97 -22.79 -3.75
CA ARG A 39 -2.00 -23.28 -2.81
C ARG A 39 -2.45 -22.17 -1.86
N ASP A 40 -1.52 -21.46 -1.24
CA ASP A 40 -1.87 -20.40 -0.28
C ASP A 40 -2.47 -19.19 -1.01
N PHE A 41 -1.98 -18.87 -2.22
CA PHE A 41 -2.58 -17.86 -3.07
C PHE A 41 -4.03 -18.20 -3.46
N LEU A 42 -4.30 -19.45 -3.86
CA LEU A 42 -5.67 -19.93 -4.10
C LEU A 42 -6.54 -19.79 -2.84
N ALA A 43 -6.01 -20.15 -1.66
CA ALA A 43 -6.72 -20.00 -0.39
C ALA A 43 -7.03 -18.53 -0.07
N HIS A 44 -6.13 -17.60 -0.39
CA HIS A 44 -6.39 -16.16 -0.28
C HIS A 44 -7.58 -15.74 -1.17
N MET A 45 -7.56 -16.13 -2.45
CA MET A 45 -8.64 -15.75 -3.38
C MET A 45 -9.98 -16.34 -2.97
N GLN A 46 -9.99 -17.59 -2.53
CA GLN A 46 -11.18 -18.26 -2.02
C GLN A 46 -11.73 -17.55 -0.77
N TYR A 47 -10.85 -17.16 0.16
CA TYR A 47 -11.25 -16.39 1.33
C TYR A 47 -11.85 -15.03 0.98
N LEU A 48 -11.31 -14.32 -0.02
CA LEU A 48 -11.90 -13.07 -0.50
C LEU A 48 -13.33 -13.29 -1.01
N LYS A 49 -13.53 -14.34 -1.81
CA LYS A 49 -14.85 -14.71 -2.34
C LYS A 49 -15.83 -15.05 -1.22
N ASP A 50 -15.45 -15.96 -0.32
CA ASP A 50 -16.33 -16.46 0.75
C ASP A 50 -16.63 -15.38 1.80
N GLY A 51 -15.68 -14.48 2.03
CA GLY A 51 -15.81 -13.36 2.96
C GLY A 51 -16.60 -12.16 2.41
N GLY A 52 -17.05 -12.21 1.15
CA GLY A 52 -17.79 -11.15 0.48
C GLY A 52 -16.94 -9.91 0.17
N PHE A 53 -15.63 -10.07 0.01
CA PHE A 53 -14.74 -8.98 -0.39
C PHE A 53 -15.00 -8.59 -1.85
N GLN A 54 -14.85 -7.30 -2.16
CA GLN A 54 -14.98 -6.77 -3.51
C GLN A 54 -13.58 -6.59 -4.09
N VAL A 55 -13.16 -7.47 -5.00
CA VAL A 55 -11.89 -7.29 -5.69
C VAL A 55 -12.07 -6.29 -6.82
N VAL A 56 -11.47 -5.11 -6.68
CA VAL A 56 -11.64 -3.96 -7.55
C VAL A 56 -10.38 -3.68 -8.36
N PRO A 57 -10.50 -3.12 -9.58
CA PRO A 57 -9.34 -2.70 -10.35
C PRO A 57 -8.60 -1.57 -9.60
N MET A 58 -7.28 -1.50 -9.78
CA MET A 58 -6.46 -0.49 -9.10
C MET A 58 -6.86 0.95 -9.44
N SER A 59 -7.43 1.17 -10.64
CA SER A 59 -7.96 2.47 -11.04
C SER A 59 -9.03 3.00 -10.09
N ASP A 60 -9.86 2.12 -9.53
CA ASP A 60 -10.88 2.50 -8.57
C ASP A 60 -10.30 2.90 -7.22
N VAL A 61 -9.24 2.20 -6.78
CA VAL A 61 -8.51 2.54 -5.55
C VAL A 61 -7.81 3.89 -5.69
N VAL A 62 -7.21 4.15 -6.85
CA VAL A 62 -6.59 5.44 -7.15
C VAL A 62 -7.62 6.56 -7.22
N ALA A 63 -8.78 6.32 -7.84
CA ALA A 63 -9.88 7.29 -7.88
C ALA A 63 -10.41 7.58 -6.46
N GLU A 64 -10.53 6.57 -5.59
CA GLU A 64 -10.92 6.80 -4.19
C GLU A 64 -9.88 7.60 -3.43
N ALA A 65 -8.59 7.28 -3.57
CA ALA A 65 -7.52 8.04 -2.92
C ALA A 65 -7.50 9.52 -3.35
N LYS A 66 -7.94 9.82 -4.58
CA LYS A 66 -8.11 11.20 -5.09
C LYS A 66 -9.43 11.86 -4.67
N GLY A 67 -10.33 11.12 -4.01
CA GLY A 67 -11.67 11.60 -3.65
C GLY A 67 -12.66 11.64 -4.83
N GLU A 68 -12.33 10.99 -5.94
CA GLU A 68 -13.13 10.94 -7.17
C GLU A 68 -14.17 9.80 -7.15
N LYS A 69 -13.96 8.80 -6.28
CA LYS A 69 -14.83 7.64 -6.10
C LYS A 69 -14.95 7.28 -4.62
N THR A 70 -16.02 6.61 -4.24
CA THR A 70 -16.14 5.98 -2.92
C THR A 70 -16.25 4.48 -3.13
N LEU A 71 -15.35 3.72 -2.52
CA LEU A 71 -15.40 2.26 -2.59
C LEU A 71 -16.32 1.69 -1.51
N ALA A 72 -16.86 0.51 -1.82
CA ALA A 72 -17.65 -0.25 -0.87
C ALA A 72 -16.74 -0.87 0.20
N ASP A 73 -17.37 -1.27 1.31
CA ASP A 73 -16.64 -1.89 2.39
C ASP A 73 -16.04 -3.22 1.93
N LYS A 74 -14.90 -3.61 2.52
CA LYS A 74 -14.15 -4.80 2.11
C LYS A 74 -13.69 -4.76 0.63
N SER A 75 -13.41 -3.57 0.10
CA SER A 75 -12.75 -3.44 -1.21
C SER A 75 -11.26 -3.81 -1.11
N VAL A 76 -10.79 -4.62 -2.06
CA VAL A 76 -9.43 -5.14 -2.11
C VAL A 76 -8.88 -5.00 -3.52
N ALA A 77 -7.64 -4.55 -3.66
CA ALA A 77 -6.89 -4.62 -4.92
C ALA A 77 -5.72 -5.59 -4.79
N ILE A 78 -5.40 -6.28 -5.88
CA ILE A 78 -4.34 -7.29 -5.94
C ILE A 78 -3.22 -6.74 -6.81
N THR A 79 -2.00 -6.71 -6.25
CA THR A 79 -0.81 -6.24 -6.96
C THR A 79 0.32 -7.25 -6.90
N PHE A 80 1.11 -7.26 -7.96
CA PHE A 80 2.36 -7.99 -8.05
C PHE A 80 3.48 -7.03 -8.42
N ASP A 81 4.62 -7.12 -7.76
CA ASP A 81 5.84 -6.38 -8.11
C ASP A 81 6.79 -7.28 -8.93
N ASP A 82 7.81 -6.66 -9.53
CA ASP A 82 8.91 -7.25 -10.32
C ASP A 82 8.57 -7.85 -11.70
N GLY A 83 7.39 -8.44 -11.86
CA GLY A 83 6.97 -9.04 -13.14
C GLY A 83 7.56 -10.43 -13.41
N TYR A 84 7.69 -11.27 -12.38
CA TYR A 84 8.12 -12.66 -12.51
C TYR A 84 7.20 -13.53 -13.39
N GLN A 85 7.78 -14.47 -14.13
CA GLN A 85 7.06 -15.36 -15.05
C GLN A 85 6.05 -16.27 -14.31
N ASP A 86 6.32 -16.67 -13.07
CA ASP A 86 5.41 -17.48 -12.26
C ASP A 86 4.07 -16.78 -11.94
N ILE A 87 4.00 -15.45 -12.06
CA ILE A 87 2.74 -14.71 -11.98
C ILE A 87 1.82 -15.11 -13.14
N ALA A 88 2.36 -15.18 -14.36
CA ALA A 88 1.59 -15.60 -15.54
C ALA A 88 1.24 -17.10 -15.48
N ASP A 89 2.18 -17.92 -15.00
CA ASP A 89 2.02 -19.38 -15.02
C ASP A 89 1.09 -19.88 -13.91
N ASN A 90 1.14 -19.27 -12.72
CA ASN A 90 0.44 -19.75 -11.53
C ASN A 90 -0.66 -18.80 -11.05
N ALA A 91 -0.39 -17.49 -10.94
CA ALA A 91 -1.32 -16.54 -10.35
C ALA A 91 -2.46 -16.15 -11.29
N ALA A 92 -2.15 -15.79 -12.54
CA ALA A 92 -3.12 -15.33 -13.52
C ALA A 92 -4.23 -16.37 -13.81
N PRO A 93 -3.95 -17.69 -13.97
CA PRO A 93 -5.01 -18.69 -14.15
C PRO A 93 -5.90 -18.85 -12.92
N ILE A 94 -5.37 -18.63 -11.71
CA ILE A 94 -6.17 -18.62 -10.48
C ILE A 94 -7.09 -17.41 -10.51
N LEU A 95 -6.55 -16.20 -10.69
CA LEU A 95 -7.33 -14.95 -10.73
C LEU A 95 -8.45 -14.98 -11.78
N ALA A 96 -8.17 -15.56 -12.95
CA ALA A 96 -9.16 -15.74 -14.01
C ALA A 96 -10.37 -16.59 -13.58
N LYS A 97 -10.18 -17.63 -12.76
CA LYS A 97 -11.29 -18.45 -12.22
C LYS A 97 -12.23 -17.67 -11.31
N PHE A 98 -11.71 -16.62 -10.66
CA PHE A 98 -12.50 -15.72 -9.80
C PHE A 98 -13.00 -14.48 -10.53
N GLY A 99 -12.51 -14.20 -11.75
CA GLY A 99 -12.80 -12.96 -12.47
C GLY A 99 -12.17 -11.73 -11.80
N TYR A 100 -11.06 -11.92 -11.08
CA TYR A 100 -10.44 -10.85 -10.28
C TYR A 100 -9.47 -10.01 -11.11
N PRO A 101 -9.64 -8.68 -11.16
CA PRO A 101 -8.66 -7.79 -11.75
C PRO A 101 -7.41 -7.72 -10.87
N TYR A 102 -6.26 -7.44 -11.50
CA TYR A 102 -5.00 -7.28 -10.80
C TYR A 102 -4.07 -6.30 -11.51
N THR A 103 -3.01 -5.89 -10.83
CA THR A 103 -1.99 -5.01 -11.39
C THR A 103 -0.62 -5.64 -11.24
N VAL A 104 0.23 -5.51 -12.26
CA VAL A 104 1.63 -5.96 -12.20
C VAL A 104 2.54 -4.77 -12.46
N PHE A 105 3.40 -4.44 -11.51
CA PHE A 105 4.41 -3.40 -11.64
C PHE A 105 5.70 -4.01 -12.22
N ILE A 106 6.16 -3.49 -13.35
CA ILE A 106 7.21 -4.12 -14.17
C ILE A 106 8.48 -3.28 -14.18
N ASN A 107 9.61 -3.98 -14.27
CA ASN A 107 10.91 -3.42 -14.63
C ASN A 107 11.25 -3.75 -16.10
N PRO A 108 11.12 -2.81 -17.05
CA PRO A 108 11.37 -3.09 -18.46
C PRO A 108 12.75 -3.70 -18.75
N ASP A 109 13.81 -3.27 -18.05
CA ASP A 109 15.18 -3.77 -18.23
C ASP A 109 15.31 -5.25 -17.84
N ARG A 110 14.38 -5.76 -17.03
CA ARG A 110 14.39 -7.14 -16.53
C ARG A 110 13.61 -8.11 -17.41
N THR A 111 12.81 -7.63 -18.36
CA THR A 111 11.94 -8.48 -19.22
C THR A 111 12.71 -9.42 -20.15
N ALA A 112 14.03 -9.24 -20.29
CA ALA A 112 14.91 -10.13 -21.04
C ALA A 112 15.49 -11.29 -20.19
N TYR A 113 15.31 -11.28 -18.87
CA TYR A 113 15.82 -12.34 -18.00
C TYR A 113 14.89 -13.57 -18.03
N PRO A 114 15.44 -14.81 -17.93
CA PRO A 114 14.66 -16.04 -18.09
C PRO A 114 13.46 -16.19 -17.14
N ASP A 115 13.60 -15.74 -15.88
CA ASP A 115 12.57 -15.91 -14.85
C ASP A 115 11.56 -14.75 -14.82
N MET A 116 11.67 -13.81 -15.76
CA MET A 116 10.82 -12.62 -15.85
C MET A 116 9.85 -12.76 -17.02
N MET A 117 8.69 -12.12 -16.90
CA MET A 117 7.74 -12.06 -17.99
C MET A 117 8.34 -11.32 -19.18
N SER A 118 8.35 -11.99 -20.33
CA SER A 118 8.68 -11.36 -21.60
C SER A 118 7.61 -10.33 -21.98
N GLN A 119 7.95 -9.43 -22.92
CA GLN A 119 6.98 -8.49 -23.49
C GLN A 119 5.78 -9.19 -24.14
N ALA A 120 5.97 -10.40 -24.68
CA ALA A 120 4.88 -11.20 -25.23
C ALA A 120 3.97 -11.74 -24.11
N THR A 121 4.56 -12.21 -23.01
CA THR A 121 3.82 -12.66 -21.82
C THR A 121 2.97 -11.54 -21.25
N LEU A 122 3.55 -10.35 -21.06
CA LEU A 122 2.84 -9.17 -20.52
C LEU A 122 1.61 -8.80 -21.36
N LYS A 123 1.77 -8.74 -22.69
CA LYS A 123 0.65 -8.47 -23.62
C LYS A 123 -0.45 -9.53 -23.60
N GLY A 124 -0.12 -10.75 -23.18
CA GLY A 124 -1.05 -11.88 -23.10
C GLY A 124 -1.85 -11.94 -21.79
N LEU A 125 -1.46 -11.18 -20.75
CA LEU A 125 -2.13 -11.20 -19.46
C LEU A 125 -3.56 -10.65 -19.57
N LYS A 126 -4.54 -11.48 -19.18
CA LYS A 126 -5.95 -11.08 -19.13
C LYS A 126 -6.32 -10.59 -17.74
N GLY A 127 -7.00 -9.45 -17.64
CA GLY A 127 -7.42 -8.85 -16.36
C GLY A 127 -6.30 -8.13 -15.61
N ALA A 128 -5.10 -8.05 -16.19
CA ALA A 128 -3.99 -7.26 -15.66
C ALA A 128 -4.04 -5.81 -16.15
N THR A 129 -3.66 -4.88 -15.28
CA THR A 129 -3.16 -3.55 -15.66
C THR A 129 -1.66 -3.51 -15.39
N ILE A 130 -0.89 -2.87 -16.26
CA ILE A 130 0.56 -2.80 -16.09
C ILE A 130 0.94 -1.47 -15.42
N GLY A 131 1.82 -1.53 -14.44
CA GLY A 131 2.35 -0.38 -13.71
C GLY A 131 3.86 -0.27 -13.84
N ASN A 132 4.40 0.87 -13.44
CA ASN A 132 5.82 1.18 -13.49
C ASN A 132 6.51 0.73 -12.18
N HIS A 133 7.58 -0.06 -12.28
CA HIS A 133 8.43 -0.42 -11.13
C HIS A 133 9.86 0.14 -11.25
N THR A 134 10.05 1.20 -12.03
CA THR A 134 11.33 1.76 -12.52
C THR A 134 12.02 0.86 -13.55
N ALA A 135 12.99 1.40 -14.29
CA ALA A 135 13.70 0.67 -15.35
C ALA A 135 14.32 -0.65 -14.86
N GLY A 136 15.14 -0.59 -13.80
CA GLY A 136 16.00 -1.70 -13.36
C GLY A 136 15.90 -2.09 -11.87
N HIS A 137 14.92 -1.57 -11.11
CA HIS A 137 14.71 -1.87 -9.68
C HIS A 137 15.87 -1.40 -8.76
N ALA A 138 16.41 -0.21 -9.04
CA ALA A 138 17.45 0.39 -8.22
C ALA A 138 16.90 0.92 -6.87
N HIS A 139 17.75 1.00 -5.86
CA HIS A 139 17.46 1.75 -4.63
C HIS A 139 17.47 3.25 -4.96
N LEU A 140 16.32 3.81 -5.36
CA LEU A 140 16.25 5.21 -5.82
C LEU A 140 16.74 6.22 -4.79
N THR A 141 16.61 5.92 -3.49
CA THR A 141 17.07 6.78 -2.40
C THR A 141 18.59 6.92 -2.31
N THR A 142 19.35 6.05 -2.98
CA THR A 142 20.82 6.09 -3.03
C THR A 142 21.36 6.65 -4.35
N LEU A 143 20.48 7.07 -5.26
CA LEU A 143 20.87 7.64 -6.54
C LEU A 143 20.83 9.18 -6.49
N PRO A 144 21.71 9.86 -7.23
CA PRO A 144 21.52 11.26 -7.57
C PRO A 144 20.13 11.48 -8.20
N LEU A 145 19.42 12.53 -7.76
CA LEU A 145 18.04 12.80 -8.19
C LEU A 145 17.82 12.79 -9.72
N PRO A 146 18.74 13.30 -10.56
CA PRO A 146 18.59 13.19 -12.02
C PRO A 146 18.55 11.74 -12.51
N LEU A 147 19.36 10.85 -11.94
CA LEU A 147 19.38 9.42 -12.29
C LEU A 147 18.13 8.71 -11.76
N ALA A 148 17.69 9.04 -10.54
CA ALA A 148 16.45 8.50 -10.01
C ALA A 148 15.23 8.91 -10.85
N ARG A 149 15.18 10.18 -11.29
CA ARG A 149 14.15 10.69 -12.21
C ARG A 149 14.17 9.93 -13.53
N GLN A 150 15.36 9.72 -14.09
CA GLN A 150 15.51 8.99 -15.35
C GLN A 150 15.05 7.54 -15.22
N ALA A 151 15.42 6.84 -14.14
CA ALA A 151 14.98 5.48 -13.88
C ALA A 151 13.46 5.34 -13.74
N ILE A 152 12.76 6.36 -13.20
CA ILE A 152 11.29 6.40 -13.16
C ILE A 152 10.72 6.56 -14.58
N LEU A 153 11.27 7.48 -15.38
CA LEU A 153 10.81 7.74 -16.74
C LEU A 153 11.02 6.53 -17.66
N ASP A 154 12.19 5.91 -17.60
CA ASP A 154 12.54 4.75 -18.43
C ASP A 154 11.75 3.48 -18.04
N GLY A 155 11.22 3.43 -16.82
CA GLY A 155 10.30 2.38 -16.39
C GLY A 155 8.88 2.49 -16.97
N GLN A 156 8.51 3.63 -17.59
CA GLN A 156 7.15 3.86 -18.07
C GLN A 156 6.92 3.19 -19.42
N LEU A 157 6.03 2.21 -19.44
CA LEU A 157 5.58 1.61 -20.70
C LEU A 157 4.55 2.52 -21.40
N PRO A 158 4.59 2.63 -22.74
CA PRO A 158 3.64 3.45 -23.49
C PRO A 158 2.18 3.02 -23.28
N GLY A 159 1.29 3.98 -23.01
CA GLY A 159 -0.15 3.74 -22.84
C GLY A 159 -0.58 3.25 -21.46
N GLU A 160 0.37 2.83 -20.61
CA GLU A 160 0.08 2.40 -19.25
C GLU A 160 -0.13 3.58 -18.29
N PRO A 161 -0.92 3.41 -17.21
CA PRO A 161 -1.14 4.46 -16.24
C PRO A 161 0.17 4.88 -15.55
N LYS A 162 0.25 6.15 -15.16
CA LYS A 162 1.36 6.68 -14.34
C LYS A 162 1.22 6.23 -12.89
N TRP A 163 1.40 4.94 -12.66
CA TRP A 163 1.38 4.30 -11.36
C TRP A 163 2.76 3.73 -11.07
N LEU A 164 3.39 4.16 -9.98
CA LEU A 164 4.76 3.80 -9.62
C LEU A 164 4.78 3.00 -8.33
N ALA A 165 5.10 1.71 -8.37
CA ALA A 165 5.51 1.00 -7.17
C ALA A 165 6.98 1.34 -6.87
N TRP A 166 7.25 1.87 -5.69
CA TRP A 166 8.62 2.18 -5.28
C TRP A 166 9.41 0.87 -5.11
N PRO A 167 10.55 0.68 -5.80
CA PRO A 167 11.43 -0.45 -5.55
C PRO A 167 11.74 -0.55 -4.07
N TYR A 168 11.59 -1.76 -3.53
CA TYR A 168 11.76 -2.05 -2.11
C TYR A 168 10.83 -1.27 -1.14
N GLY A 169 9.83 -0.55 -1.65
CA GLY A 169 9.01 0.37 -0.90
C GLY A 169 9.75 1.62 -0.42
N GLU A 170 10.93 1.93 -0.97
CA GLU A 170 11.79 3.02 -0.50
C GLU A 170 11.57 4.30 -1.31
N TYR A 171 11.31 5.40 -0.59
CA TYR A 171 11.14 6.73 -1.18
C TYR A 171 11.62 7.81 -0.20
N SER A 172 11.83 9.00 -0.74
CA SER A 172 12.19 10.21 0.02
C SER A 172 11.27 11.36 -0.37
N PRO A 173 11.19 12.44 0.44
CA PRO A 173 10.39 13.61 0.08
C PRO A 173 10.75 14.19 -1.30
N ALA A 174 12.03 14.15 -1.68
CA ALA A 174 12.48 14.59 -3.00
C ALA A 174 12.00 13.67 -4.13
N LEU A 175 12.01 12.36 -3.93
CA LEU A 175 11.49 11.39 -4.90
C LEU A 175 9.97 11.48 -5.04
N GLU A 176 9.25 11.63 -3.92
CA GLU A 176 7.80 11.86 -3.94
C GLU A 176 7.45 13.13 -4.72
N LYS A 177 8.21 14.22 -4.51
CA LYS A 177 8.05 15.44 -5.31
C LYS A 177 8.29 15.19 -6.80
N ILE A 178 9.34 14.45 -7.17
CA ILE A 178 9.61 14.08 -8.57
C ILE A 178 8.45 13.29 -9.16
N ALA A 179 7.93 12.29 -8.45
CA ALA A 179 6.80 11.49 -8.89
C ALA A 179 5.54 12.35 -9.08
N ALA A 180 5.23 13.22 -8.12
CA ALA A 180 4.10 14.15 -8.20
C ALA A 180 4.23 15.10 -9.41
N ASP A 181 5.38 15.73 -9.60
CA ASP A 181 5.64 16.64 -10.73
C ASP A 181 5.53 15.92 -12.09
N LEU A 182 5.83 14.63 -12.12
CA LEU A 182 5.67 13.78 -13.30
C LEU A 182 4.23 13.25 -13.48
N GLY A 183 3.34 13.46 -12.51
CA GLY A 183 1.95 13.02 -12.52
C GLY A 183 1.75 11.56 -12.12
N TYR A 184 2.68 10.98 -11.34
CA TYR A 184 2.56 9.62 -10.83
C TYR A 184 1.75 9.57 -9.54
N VAL A 185 0.96 8.49 -9.42
CA VAL A 185 0.52 7.96 -8.12
C VAL A 185 1.53 6.91 -7.69
N GLY A 186 2.04 7.02 -6.47
CA GLY A 186 3.08 6.14 -5.94
C GLY A 186 2.53 5.13 -4.95
N PHE A 187 3.13 3.94 -4.90
CA PHE A 187 2.74 2.81 -4.05
C PHE A 187 3.92 2.37 -3.20
N GLY A 188 3.78 2.49 -1.88
CA GLY A 188 4.80 2.08 -0.91
C GLY A 188 4.58 0.66 -0.40
N GLN A 189 5.29 0.30 0.69
CA GLN A 189 5.14 -0.98 1.39
C GLN A 189 4.82 -0.81 2.88
N GLN A 190 4.57 0.42 3.33
CA GLN A 190 4.01 0.68 4.65
C GLN A 190 2.59 0.11 4.73
N SER A 191 2.27 -0.45 5.89
CA SER A 191 1.06 -1.21 6.14
C SER A 191 -0.13 -0.33 6.48
N GLY A 192 -1.26 -0.59 5.82
CA GLY A 192 -2.52 0.09 6.06
C GLY A 192 -3.40 0.05 4.81
N PRO A 193 -4.72 0.25 4.94
CA PRO A 193 -5.58 0.49 3.80
C PRO A 193 -5.28 1.86 3.17
N SER A 194 -5.38 1.91 1.85
CA SER A 194 -5.28 3.14 1.06
C SER A 194 -6.62 3.87 1.03
N GLY A 195 -6.61 5.19 1.06
CA GLY A 195 -7.83 6.00 0.97
C GLY A 195 -7.51 7.50 0.88
N PRO A 196 -8.50 8.39 1.02
CA PRO A 196 -8.35 9.83 0.79
C PRO A 196 -7.40 10.56 1.74
N TYR A 197 -7.04 9.95 2.87
CA TYR A 197 -6.05 10.49 3.80
C TYR A 197 -4.65 9.88 3.59
N SER A 198 -4.47 9.02 2.58
CA SER A 198 -3.17 8.51 2.17
C SER A 198 -2.42 9.54 1.32
N SER A 199 -1.08 9.52 1.39
CA SER A 199 -0.25 10.23 0.41
C SER A 199 -0.46 9.62 -0.97
N LEU A 200 -0.82 10.44 -1.97
CA LEU A 200 -0.97 9.97 -3.36
C LEU A 200 0.35 9.49 -3.96
N THR A 201 1.49 9.89 -3.41
CA THR A 201 2.82 9.42 -3.84
C THR A 201 3.31 8.23 -3.03
N ALA A 202 2.55 7.77 -2.04
CA ALA A 202 2.89 6.61 -1.22
C ALA A 202 1.63 5.94 -0.67
N LEU A 203 0.81 5.37 -1.54
CA LEU A 203 -0.33 4.56 -1.15
C LEU A 203 0.15 3.27 -0.42
N PRO A 204 -0.37 2.96 0.78
CA PRO A 204 0.06 1.81 1.56
C PRO A 204 -0.40 0.48 0.98
N ARG A 205 0.40 -0.56 1.19
CA ARG A 205 0.14 -1.94 0.75
C ARG A 205 0.46 -2.92 1.86
N PHE A 206 -0.23 -4.05 1.86
CA PHE A 206 0.08 -5.18 2.74
C PHE A 206 0.82 -6.27 1.96
N PRO A 207 2.10 -6.53 2.29
CA PRO A 207 2.78 -7.73 1.81
C PRO A 207 2.01 -8.97 2.24
N ALA A 208 1.79 -9.88 1.30
CA ALA A 208 1.08 -11.14 1.49
C ALA A 208 1.94 -12.34 1.07
N ALA A 209 3.26 -12.24 1.29
CA ALA A 209 4.26 -13.25 0.95
C ALA A 209 5.11 -13.65 2.17
N GLY A 210 5.78 -14.81 2.07
CA GLY A 210 6.59 -15.40 3.13
C GLY A 210 5.81 -15.54 4.44
N PRO A 211 6.33 -15.04 5.58
CA PRO A 211 5.59 -15.12 6.84
C PRO A 211 4.26 -14.35 6.80
N TYR A 212 4.09 -13.40 5.88
CA TYR A 212 2.87 -12.61 5.73
C TYR A 212 1.82 -13.24 4.81
N ALA A 213 2.15 -14.38 4.18
CA ALA A 213 1.19 -15.20 3.44
C ALA A 213 0.31 -16.06 4.37
N ASN A 214 0.58 -16.09 5.68
CA ASN A 214 -0.29 -16.80 6.62
C ASN A 214 -1.66 -16.12 6.70
N LEU A 215 -2.67 -16.79 6.13
CA LEU A 215 -4.04 -16.31 6.05
C LEU A 215 -4.64 -15.97 7.42
N ASP A 216 -4.30 -16.69 8.50
CA ASP A 216 -4.84 -16.39 9.83
C ASP A 216 -4.44 -15.00 10.33
N THR A 217 -3.23 -14.54 9.98
CA THR A 217 -2.79 -13.17 10.29
C THR A 217 -3.24 -12.16 9.25
N LEU A 218 -3.40 -12.58 7.98
CA LEU A 218 -3.81 -11.73 6.87
C LEU A 218 -5.28 -11.28 7.01
N LYS A 219 -6.16 -12.14 7.56
CA LYS A 219 -7.58 -11.82 7.84
C LYS A 219 -7.75 -10.48 8.56
N THR A 220 -6.95 -10.23 9.60
CA THR A 220 -6.99 -8.98 10.37
C THR A 220 -6.63 -7.76 9.51
N LYS A 221 -5.64 -7.89 8.63
CA LYS A 221 -5.23 -6.83 7.71
C LYS A 221 -6.31 -6.56 6.65
N LEU A 222 -6.90 -7.62 6.10
CA LEU A 222 -8.00 -7.53 5.12
C LEU A 222 -9.24 -6.83 5.70
N LEU A 223 -9.51 -7.01 7.00
CA LEU A 223 -10.62 -6.36 7.69
C LEU A 223 -10.25 -5.01 8.32
N SER A 224 -9.05 -4.48 8.06
CA SER A 224 -8.69 -3.16 8.57
C SER A 224 -9.47 -2.04 7.86
N LEU A 225 -9.46 -0.84 8.46
CA LEU A 225 -10.10 0.37 7.96
C LEU A 225 -9.04 1.44 7.70
N HIS A 226 -9.24 2.27 6.68
CA HIS A 226 -8.34 3.37 6.38
C HIS A 226 -8.38 4.43 7.48
N MET A 227 -7.25 4.65 8.16
CA MET A 227 -7.15 5.63 9.26
C MET A 227 -7.29 7.06 8.75
N PRO A 228 -8.31 7.82 9.20
CA PRO A 228 -8.52 9.19 8.74
C PRO A 228 -7.63 10.18 9.50
N LEU A 229 -6.38 10.34 9.06
CA LEU A 229 -5.44 11.28 9.66
C LEU A 229 -5.41 12.60 8.89
N GLU A 230 -5.40 13.72 9.61
CA GLU A 230 -4.93 14.99 9.03
C GLU A 230 -3.52 14.80 8.50
N SER A 231 -3.22 15.38 7.34
CA SER A 231 -1.92 15.21 6.66
C SER A 231 -0.78 15.31 7.65
N SER A 232 -0.06 14.22 7.84
CA SER A 232 1.14 14.19 8.65
C SER A 232 2.34 14.36 7.74
N ASP A 233 3.12 15.43 7.93
CA ASP A 233 4.40 15.58 7.25
C ASP A 233 5.37 14.57 7.83
N THR A 234 5.43 13.39 7.20
CA THR A 234 6.22 12.26 7.67
C THR A 234 7.14 11.80 6.56
N SER A 235 8.45 11.82 6.83
CA SER A 235 9.47 11.27 5.95
C SER A 235 9.79 9.83 6.32
N MET A 236 9.99 8.99 5.31
CA MET A 236 10.63 7.69 5.48
C MET A 236 12.12 7.84 5.82
N MET A 237 12.81 8.81 5.21
CA MET A 237 14.24 8.99 5.41
C MET A 237 14.51 9.69 6.76
N VAL A 238 15.39 9.09 7.56
CA VAL A 238 15.80 9.60 8.87
C VAL A 238 17.32 9.53 8.97
N ASN A 239 17.95 10.68 9.29
CA ASN A 239 19.41 10.80 9.37
C ASN A 239 19.98 10.40 10.74
N ASP A 240 19.11 10.20 11.73
CA ASP A 240 19.46 9.92 13.12
C ASP A 240 19.18 8.46 13.49
N ASP A 241 19.71 8.02 14.62
CA ASP A 241 19.38 6.76 15.28
C ASP A 241 18.00 6.80 15.97
N LYS A 242 17.22 7.87 15.75
CA LYS A 242 15.90 8.09 16.31
C LYS A 242 14.92 8.64 15.29
N SER A 243 13.68 8.18 15.37
CA SER A 243 12.59 8.78 14.61
C SER A 243 12.30 10.21 15.11
N PRO A 244 11.82 11.11 14.25
CA PRO A 244 11.17 12.32 14.75
C PRO A 244 9.95 11.96 15.61
N PRO A 245 9.61 12.77 16.63
CA PRO A 245 8.33 12.62 17.31
C PRO A 245 7.19 12.89 16.31
N LEU A 246 6.08 12.18 16.45
CA LEU A 246 4.92 12.32 15.57
C LEU A 246 3.76 12.99 16.31
N THR A 247 3.05 13.86 15.61
CA THR A 247 1.73 14.34 16.04
C THR A 247 0.71 13.92 14.99
N LEU A 248 -0.21 13.05 15.38
CA LEU A 248 -1.25 12.50 14.53
C LEU A 248 -2.59 13.08 14.98
N THR A 249 -3.38 13.63 14.07
CA THR A 249 -4.71 14.16 14.38
C THR A 249 -5.77 13.34 13.66
N LEU A 250 -6.61 12.63 14.41
CA LEU A 250 -7.72 11.87 13.85
C LEU A 250 -8.84 12.80 13.37
N LYS A 251 -9.37 12.51 12.19
CA LYS A 251 -10.58 13.10 11.62
C LYS A 251 -11.75 12.13 11.77
N GLY A 252 -12.96 12.67 11.76
CA GLY A 252 -14.19 11.90 11.94
C GLY A 252 -14.40 11.43 13.39
N SER A 253 -15.57 10.86 13.64
CA SER A 253 -16.01 10.45 14.99
C SER A 253 -15.91 8.95 15.25
N ASP A 254 -15.72 8.12 14.23
CA ASP A 254 -15.76 6.66 14.36
C ASP A 254 -14.51 6.04 15.01
N PRO A 255 -13.25 6.45 14.69
CA PRO A 255 -12.08 5.93 15.39
C PRO A 255 -12.13 6.24 16.90
N MET A 256 -11.93 5.22 17.74
CA MET A 256 -11.83 5.38 19.20
C MET A 256 -10.45 5.92 19.60
N ALA A 257 -10.28 7.25 19.57
CA ALA A 257 -9.02 7.90 19.94
C ALA A 257 -8.48 7.49 21.32
N SER A 258 -9.36 7.32 22.32
CA SER A 258 -8.99 6.87 23.68
C SER A 258 -8.40 5.46 23.74
N ARG A 259 -8.60 4.65 22.69
CA ARG A 259 -8.06 3.30 22.53
C ARG A 259 -7.02 3.22 21.40
N PHE A 260 -6.52 4.36 20.93
CA PHE A 260 -5.44 4.39 19.96
C PHE A 260 -4.17 3.75 20.54
N ALA A 261 -3.50 2.93 19.75
CA ALA A 261 -2.30 2.23 20.17
C ALA A 261 -1.30 2.15 19.03
N CYS A 262 -0.02 2.41 19.32
CA CYS A 262 1.07 2.16 18.40
C CYS A 262 2.00 1.08 18.93
N TYR A 263 2.60 0.35 17.99
CA TYR A 263 3.48 -0.78 18.24
C TYR A 263 4.75 -0.64 17.40
N PHE A 264 5.90 -0.77 18.05
CA PHE A 264 7.22 -0.78 17.44
C PHE A 264 7.93 -2.08 17.82
N LEU A 265 8.37 -2.85 16.81
CA LEU A 265 8.95 -4.20 17.02
C LEU A 265 8.08 -5.11 17.92
N GLY A 266 6.75 -5.02 17.76
CA GLY A 266 5.77 -5.77 18.55
C GLY A 266 5.49 -5.22 19.95
N GLN A 267 6.25 -4.22 20.41
CA GLN A 267 6.09 -3.61 21.74
C GLN A 267 5.20 -2.38 21.67
N ARG A 268 4.31 -2.22 22.66
CA ARG A 268 3.41 -1.05 22.73
C ARG A 268 4.20 0.20 23.09
N VAL A 269 4.04 1.25 22.30
CA VAL A 269 4.67 2.57 22.52
C VAL A 269 3.81 3.38 23.50
N LYS A 270 4.44 4.09 24.44
CA LYS A 270 3.74 5.01 25.36
C LYS A 270 3.36 6.29 24.60
N LEU A 271 2.06 6.55 24.50
CA LEU A 271 1.50 7.70 23.78
C LEU A 271 0.98 8.76 24.75
N SER A 272 0.86 9.99 24.26
CA SER A 272 0.03 11.02 24.89
C SER A 272 -1.18 11.30 23.98
N ILE A 273 -2.39 11.21 24.54
CA ILE A 273 -3.64 11.35 23.79
C ILE A 273 -4.43 12.49 24.42
N LEU A 274 -4.73 13.53 23.63
CA LEU A 274 -5.55 14.68 24.02
C LEU A 274 -6.64 14.88 22.98
N GLY A 275 -7.87 14.48 23.31
CA GLY A 275 -8.98 14.48 22.36
C GLY A 275 -8.69 13.56 21.17
N THR A 276 -8.59 14.14 19.97
CA THR A 276 -8.25 13.43 18.72
C THR A 276 -6.77 13.55 18.33
N THR A 277 -5.97 14.26 19.11
CA THR A 277 -4.53 14.41 18.88
C THR A 277 -3.75 13.34 19.64
N ILE A 278 -2.93 12.58 18.93
CA ILE A 278 -2.04 11.56 19.44
C ILE A 278 -0.60 12.01 19.22
N LYS A 279 0.17 12.09 20.30
CA LYS A 279 1.60 12.34 20.26
C LYS A 279 2.35 11.03 20.48
N VAL A 280 3.17 10.67 19.50
CA VAL A 280 4.12 9.56 19.57
C VAL A 280 5.49 10.15 19.87
N PRO A 281 6.19 9.71 20.94
CA PRO A 281 7.54 10.17 21.21
C PRO A 281 8.52 9.71 20.11
N ALA A 282 9.70 10.32 20.08
CA ALA A 282 10.82 9.81 19.28
C ALA A 282 11.15 8.37 19.72
N ILE A 283 11.46 7.51 18.76
CA ILE A 283 11.75 6.08 18.96
C ILE A 283 13.16 5.80 18.48
N ALA A 284 13.96 5.10 19.28
CA ALA A 284 15.27 4.61 18.83
C ALA A 284 15.10 3.62 17.67
N LEU A 285 15.79 3.86 16.56
CA LEU A 285 15.71 3.10 15.33
C LEU A 285 16.99 2.26 15.17
N PRO A 286 16.86 0.93 14.97
CA PRO A 286 17.98 0.15 14.47
C PRO A 286 18.34 0.59 13.04
N PRO A 287 19.60 0.38 12.60
CA PRO A 287 20.00 0.61 11.21
C PRO A 287 19.11 -0.18 10.25
N GLY A 288 18.78 0.44 9.12
CA GLY A 288 17.91 -0.12 8.10
C GLY A 288 16.44 0.26 8.29
N ARG A 289 15.56 -0.68 7.92
CA ARG A 289 14.11 -0.42 7.88
C ARG A 289 13.46 -0.66 9.23
N SER A 290 12.61 0.27 9.60
CA SER A 290 11.81 0.26 10.81
C SER A 290 10.37 0.62 10.49
N ARG A 291 9.42 0.12 11.29
CA ARG A 291 8.00 0.44 11.11
C ARG A 291 7.28 0.58 12.45
N LEU A 292 6.55 1.67 12.60
CA LEU A 292 5.55 1.88 13.64
C LEU A 292 4.17 1.52 13.08
N ASN A 293 3.47 0.57 13.69
CA ASN A 293 2.06 0.30 13.36
C ASN A 293 1.16 0.94 14.39
N CYS A 294 0.17 1.71 13.96
CA CYS A 294 -0.82 2.31 14.84
C CYS A 294 -2.23 1.87 14.46
N THR A 295 -3.05 1.62 15.48
CA THR A 295 -4.44 1.16 15.31
C THR A 295 -5.39 1.90 16.23
N ALA A 296 -6.65 1.99 15.80
CA ALA A 296 -7.76 2.46 16.63
C ALA A 296 -9.00 1.59 16.37
N PRO A 297 -9.69 1.06 17.40
CA PRO A 297 -10.96 0.37 17.20
C PRO A 297 -11.99 1.29 16.54
N SER A 298 -12.84 0.72 15.69
CA SER A 298 -14.05 1.40 15.21
C SER A 298 -15.15 1.38 16.27
N LYS A 299 -15.96 2.44 16.35
CA LYS A 299 -17.16 2.50 17.21
C LYS A 299 -18.36 1.83 16.55
N THR A 300 -18.43 1.87 15.22
CA THR A 300 -19.60 1.40 14.44
C THR A 300 -19.39 0.05 13.79
N LYS A 301 -18.14 -0.42 13.64
CA LYS A 301 -17.80 -1.71 13.04
C LYS A 301 -17.09 -2.60 14.06
N GLU A 302 -17.87 -3.42 14.73
CA GLU A 302 -17.39 -4.35 15.76
C GLU A 302 -16.24 -5.23 15.23
N GLY A 303 -15.21 -5.41 16.05
CA GLY A 303 -14.03 -6.22 15.73
C GLY A 303 -13.09 -5.63 14.67
N ARG A 304 -13.39 -4.44 14.12
CA ARG A 304 -12.56 -3.79 13.09
C ARG A 304 -11.73 -2.65 13.65
N TYR A 305 -10.57 -2.47 13.03
CA TYR A 305 -9.57 -1.50 13.46
C TYR A 305 -9.18 -0.63 12.28
N TYR A 306 -9.18 0.68 12.52
CA TYR A 306 -8.43 1.62 11.71
C TYR A 306 -6.95 1.32 11.82
N TRP A 307 -6.24 1.32 10.70
CA TRP A 307 -4.83 0.96 10.62
C TRP A 307 -4.05 2.03 9.86
N TRP A 308 -2.93 2.43 10.45
CA TRP A 308 -1.94 3.29 9.82
C TRP A 308 -0.54 2.80 10.22
N SER A 309 0.47 3.08 9.39
CA SER A 309 1.84 2.87 9.81
C SER A 309 2.77 3.92 9.23
N GLN A 310 3.85 4.17 9.98
CA GLN A 310 5.00 4.92 9.51
C GLN A 310 6.15 3.96 9.28
N ALA A 311 6.74 4.00 8.10
CA ALA A 311 8.00 3.33 7.82
C ALA A 311 9.15 4.34 7.91
N TRP A 312 10.31 3.89 8.38
CA TRP A 312 11.55 4.66 8.37
C TRP A 312 12.69 3.84 7.79
N LEU A 313 13.62 4.53 7.16
CA LEU A 313 14.91 4.02 6.73
C LEU A 313 15.99 4.88 7.40
N SER A 314 16.74 4.27 8.33
CA SER A 314 17.85 4.89 9.06
C SER A 314 19.18 4.25 8.65
N GLY A 315 20.27 5.02 8.63
CA GLY A 315 21.63 4.49 8.51
C GLY A 315 22.04 3.90 7.15
N ARG A 316 21.30 4.14 6.07
CA ARG A 316 21.84 4.00 4.70
C ARG A 316 22.20 5.38 4.18
N GLY A 317 23.45 5.56 3.75
CA GLY A 317 24.04 6.82 3.31
C GLY A 317 23.06 7.71 2.55
N LEU A 318 22.82 8.89 3.11
CA LEU A 318 22.11 10.01 2.51
C LEU A 318 23.12 11.11 2.12
N ASP A 319 24.35 10.68 1.85
CA ASP A 319 25.49 11.52 1.51
C ASP A 319 25.57 11.69 -0.01
#